data_AF-A0A3D1SYP9-F1
#
_entry.id   AF-A0A3D1SYP9-F1
#
_cell.length_a   1.000
_cell.length_b   1.000
_cell.length_c   1.000
_cell.angle_alpha   90.00
_cell.angle_beta   90.00
_cell.angle_gamma   90.00
#
_symmetry.space_group_name_H-M   'P 1'
#
loop_
_entity.id
_entity.type
_entity.pdbx_description
1 polymer ?
#
loop_
_entity_poly.entity_id
_entity_poly.type
_entity_poly.pdbx_seq_one_letter_code
_entity_poly.pdbx_strand_id
1 'polypeptide(L)'
;MGISISGNTLFAAVHTTGLAIIDVSHPEFPQVKKVYDIKAEILNVLAAGSLAYVASGRGLIILDISDKYYSPRDRPIRNRKRCL
;
A
#
# COMPACT_ATOMS: atom_id res chain seq x y z
N MET A 1 5.07 -4.23 -16.31
CA MET A 1 5.43 -4.16 -14.88
C MET A 1 5.63 -2.69 -14.53
N GLY A 2 4.96 -2.20 -13.49
CA GLY A 2 4.93 -0.79 -13.13
C GLY A 2 5.38 -0.57 -11.69
N ILE A 3 5.97 0.60 -11.44
CA ILE A 3 6.29 1.11 -10.12
C ILE A 3 5.68 2.50 -9.95
N SER A 4 5.27 2.83 -8.74
CA SER A 4 4.78 4.17 -8.41
C SER A 4 5.18 4.53 -6.99
N ILE A 5 5.39 5.81 -6.72
CA ILE A 5 5.78 6.32 -5.40
C ILE A 5 4.74 7.33 -4.90
N SER A 6 4.44 7.29 -3.60
CA SER A 6 3.70 8.33 -2.90
C SER A 6 4.36 8.59 -1.55
N GLY A 7 4.94 9.78 -1.39
CA GLY A 7 5.79 10.12 -0.24
C GLY A 7 6.96 9.13 -0.10
N ASN A 8 7.04 8.48 1.07
CA ASN A 8 8.06 7.47 1.37
C ASN A 8 7.60 6.03 1.09
N THR A 9 6.52 5.85 0.33
CA THR A 9 5.99 4.52 0.02
C THR A 9 6.10 4.23 -1.46
N LEU A 10 6.80 3.14 -1.80
CA LEU A 10 6.94 2.61 -3.13
C LEU A 10 5.97 1.42 -3.33
N PHE A 11 5.22 1.47 -4.41
CA PHE A 11 4.34 0.41 -4.88
C PHE A 11 4.99 -0.23 -6.10
N ALA A 12 5.22 -1.54 -6.05
CA ALA A 12 5.87 -2.26 -7.12
C ALA A 12 5.06 -3.49 -7.51
N ALA A 13 4.72 -3.60 -8.79
CA ALA A 13 4.24 -4.85 -9.34
C ALA A 13 5.40 -5.86 -9.36
N VAL A 14 5.29 -6.90 -8.52
CA VAL A 14 6.26 -7.99 -8.40
C VAL A 14 5.61 -9.28 -8.90
N HIS A 15 6.32 -10.04 -9.73
CA HIS A 15 5.74 -11.17 -10.48
C HIS A 15 4.51 -10.76 -11.31
N THR A 16 3.70 -11.74 -11.72
CA THR A 16 2.48 -11.52 -12.50
C THR A 16 1.34 -10.96 -11.64
N THR A 17 1.20 -11.40 -10.38
CA THR A 17 0.02 -11.05 -9.55
C THR A 17 0.36 -10.33 -8.25
N GLY A 18 1.64 -10.11 -7.94
CA GLY A 18 2.07 -9.53 -6.68
C GLY A 18 2.14 -8.01 -6.73
N LEU A 19 1.59 -7.34 -5.72
CA LEU A 19 1.83 -5.93 -5.47
C LEU A 19 2.61 -5.79 -4.15
N ALA A 20 3.89 -5.48 -4.25
CA ALA A 20 4.71 -5.15 -3.11
C ALA A 20 4.50 -3.69 -2.72
N ILE A 21 4.35 -3.46 -1.42
CA ILE A 21 4.40 -2.12 -0.86
C ILE A 21 5.59 -2.02 0.08
N ILE A 22 6.43 -1.03 -0.21
CA ILE A 22 7.79 -0.90 0.30
C ILE A 22 7.92 0.48 0.91
N ASP A 23 8.37 0.52 2.16
CA ASP A 23 8.79 1.75 2.83
C ASP A 23 10.21 2.09 2.39
N VAL A 24 10.35 3.26 1.77
CA VAL A 24 11.61 3.82 1.25
C VAL A 24 11.97 5.12 1.98
N SER A 25 11.53 5.27 3.23
CA SER A 25 11.94 6.39 4.11
C SER A 25 13.45 6.43 4.36
N HIS A 26 14.10 5.26 4.37
CA HIS A 26 15.53 5.10 4.48
C HIS A 26 16.05 4.45 3.19
N PRO A 27 16.60 5.22 2.23
CA PRO A 27 17.00 4.71 0.92
C PRO A 27 18.03 3.58 0.97
N GLU A 28 18.89 3.56 1.98
CA GLU A 28 19.89 2.50 2.20
C GLU A 28 19.29 1.21 2.77
N PHE A 29 18.11 1.31 3.40
CA PHE A 29 17.45 0.20 4.08
C PHE A 29 15.94 0.17 3.77
N PRO A 30 15.56 -0.04 2.49
CA PRO A 30 14.16 -0.15 2.11
C PRO A 30 13.54 -1.39 2.77
N GLN A 31 12.29 -1.27 3.24
CA GLN A 31 11.59 -2.35 3.93
C GLN A 31 10.30 -2.73 3.20
N VAL A 32 10.18 -4.00 2.80
CA VAL A 32 8.92 -4.53 2.30
C VAL A 32 7.93 -4.64 3.47
N LYS A 33 6.90 -3.80 3.45
CA LYS A 33 5.87 -3.78 4.51
C LYS A 33 4.81 -4.85 4.25
N LYS A 34 4.44 -5.05 2.98
CA LYS A 34 3.39 -5.99 2.60
C LYS A 34 3.52 -6.41 1.14
N VAL A 35 3.06 -7.62 0.83
CA VAL A 35 2.84 -8.08 -0.54
C VAL A 35 1.39 -8.55 -0.64
N TYR A 36 0.65 -7.98 -1.58
CA TYR A 36 -0.71 -8.40 -1.91
C TYR A 36 -0.68 -9.33 -3.12
N ASP A 37 -1.35 -10.48 -3.03
CA ASP A 37 -1.66 -11.29 -4.20
C ASP A 37 -2.99 -10.82 -4.79
N ILE A 38 -2.89 -10.09 -5.90
CA ILE A 38 -4.01 -9.50 -6.62
C ILE A 38 -4.75 -10.58 -7.45
N LYS A 39 -4.28 -11.85 -7.49
CA LYS A 39 -4.86 -12.98 -8.26
C LYS A 39 -5.26 -12.64 -9.70
N ALA A 40 -4.59 -11.66 -10.28
CA ALA A 40 -4.73 -11.20 -11.65
C ALA A 40 -3.45 -10.49 -12.07
N GLU A 41 -3.19 -10.50 -13.37
CA GLU A 41 -2.07 -9.78 -13.95
C GLU A 41 -2.18 -8.29 -13.64
N ILE A 42 -1.13 -7.73 -13.02
CA ILE A 42 -1.02 -6.30 -12.77
C ILE A 42 -0.46 -5.62 -14.02
N LEU A 43 -1.28 -4.80 -14.65
CA LEU A 43 -0.92 -4.07 -15.85
C LEU A 43 -0.19 -2.77 -15.50
N ASN A 44 -0.72 -2.02 -14.52
CA ASN A 44 -0.14 -0.76 -14.09
C ASN A 44 -0.50 -0.41 -12.64
N VAL A 45 0.30 0.45 -12.03
CA VAL A 45 0.13 0.97 -10.67
C VAL A 45 0.35 2.48 -10.68
N LEU A 46 -0.59 3.22 -10.11
CA LEU A 46 -0.50 4.66 -9.94
C LEU A 46 -0.85 5.04 -8.50
N ALA A 47 0.04 5.73 -7.80
CA ALA A 47 -0.23 6.29 -6.50
C ALA A 47 -0.55 7.78 -6.63
N ALA A 48 -1.69 8.21 -6.09
CA ALA A 48 -2.11 9.60 -6.10
C ALA A 48 -2.71 9.97 -4.73
N GLY A 49 -1.99 10.83 -4.00
CA GLY A 49 -2.34 11.21 -2.63
C GLY A 49 -2.36 10.00 -1.70
N SER A 50 -3.51 9.78 -1.07
CA SER A 50 -3.77 8.66 -0.15
C SER A 50 -4.29 7.39 -0.82
N LEU A 51 -4.36 7.33 -2.15
CA LEU A 51 -4.89 6.18 -2.87
C LEU A 51 -3.84 5.61 -3.83
N ALA A 52 -3.83 4.28 -3.96
CA ALA A 52 -3.14 3.58 -5.03
C ALA A 52 -4.16 2.88 -5.94
N TYR A 53 -4.01 3.12 -7.24
CA TYR A 53 -4.83 2.60 -8.33
C TYR A 53 -4.04 1.50 -9.03
N VAL A 54 -4.60 0.30 -9.05
CA VAL A 54 -3.97 -0.88 -9.64
C VAL A 54 -4.86 -1.37 -10.77
N ALA A 55 -4.40 -1.16 -12.00
CA ALA A 55 -5.05 -1.72 -13.18
C ALA A 55 -4.65 -3.18 -13.30
N SER A 56 -5.64 -4.07 -13.36
CA SER A 56 -5.43 -5.51 -13.52
C SER A 56 -6.28 -6.07 -14.65
N GLY A 57 -5.95 -7.29 -15.09
CA GLY A 57 -6.79 -8.03 -16.04
C GLY A 57 -8.23 -8.30 -15.56
N ARG A 58 -8.54 -8.07 -14.27
CA ARG A 58 -9.89 -8.21 -13.69
C ARG A 58 -10.58 -6.88 -13.40
N GLY A 59 -9.99 -5.76 -13.79
CA GLY A 59 -10.50 -4.42 -13.56
C GLY A 59 -9.59 -3.55 -12.69
N LEU A 60 -10.16 -2.48 -12.13
CA LEU A 60 -9.45 -1.49 -11.32
C LEU A 60 -9.59 -1.79 -9.83
N ILE A 61 -8.47 -1.90 -9.13
CA ILE A 61 -8.41 -2.06 -7.67
C ILE A 61 -7.91 -0.75 -7.08
N ILE A 62 -8.63 -0.25 -6.06
CA ILE A 62 -8.27 0.97 -5.33
C ILE A 62 -7.88 0.56 -3.92
N LEU A 63 -6.67 0.94 -3.52
CA LEU A 63 -6.12 0.69 -2.20
C LEU A 63 -5.98 2.01 -1.46
N ASP A 64 -6.49 2.05 -0.24
CA ASP A 64 -6.18 3.14 0.69
C ASP A 64 -4.77 2.95 1.25
N ILE A 65 -3.95 3.98 1.08
CA ILE A 65 -2.54 4.04 1.49
C ILE A 65 -2.29 5.20 2.46
N SER A 66 -3.35 5.88 2.92
CA SER A 66 -3.24 6.90 3.99
C SER A 66 -2.81 6.29 5.31
N ASP A 67 -3.29 5.08 5.58
CA ASP A 67 -2.94 4.37 6.80
C ASP A 67 -1.57 3.73 6.64
N LYS A 68 -0.61 4.20 7.44
CA LYS A 68 0.73 3.62 7.58
C LYS A 68 0.61 2.20 8.14
N TYR A 69 0.28 1.25 7.28
CA TYR A 69 0.22 -0.20 7.54
C TYR A 69 -0.26 -0.55 8.94
N TYR A 70 -1.51 -0.22 9.26
CA TYR A 70 -2.09 -0.74 10.50
C TYR A 70 -2.17 -2.26 10.41
N SER A 71 -1.39 -2.93 11.24
CA SER A 71 -1.70 -4.27 11.70
C SER A 71 -3.06 -4.18 12.41
N PRO A 72 -4.05 -5.05 12.10
CA PRO A 72 -5.34 -5.05 12.79
C PRO A 72 -5.25 -5.19 14.32
N ARG A 73 -4.08 -5.58 14.86
CA ARG A 73 -3.79 -5.69 16.29
C ARG A 73 -3.52 -4.36 16.98
N ASP A 74 -3.21 -3.30 16.24
CA ASP A 74 -2.75 -2.03 16.79
C ASP A 74 -3.84 -0.95 16.82
N ARG A 75 -5.13 -1.31 16.92
CA ARG A 75 -6.15 -0.29 17.21
C ARG A 75 -5.83 0.35 18.55
N PRO A 76 -5.48 1.65 18.64
CA PRO A 76 -5.58 2.33 19.91
C PRO A 76 -7.06 2.29 20.29
N ILE A 77 -7.37 1.69 21.43
CA ILE A 77 -8.67 1.82 22.08
C ILE A 77 -8.83 3.33 22.27
N ARG A 78 -9.64 3.99 21.42
CA ARG A 78 -10.00 5.40 21.59
C ARG A 78 -10.81 5.48 22.87
N ASN A 79 -10.10 5.59 23.99
CA ASN A 79 -10.67 5.86 25.29
C ASN A 79 -11.09 7.33 25.24
N ARG A 80 -12.32 7.59 24.81
CA ARG A 80 -12.94 8.90 24.97
C ARG A 80 -13.16 9.10 26.48
N LYS A 81 -12.13 9.52 27.20
CA LYS A 81 -12.32 10.24 28.45
C LYS A 81 -12.95 11.58 28.07
N ARG A 82 -14.28 11.65 28.09
CA ARG A 82 -14.96 12.93 28.32
C ARG A 82 -14.58 13.32 29.74
N CYS A 83 -13.79 14.38 29.86
CA CYS A 83 -13.67 15.14 31.09
C CYS A 83 -14.69 16.28 31.06
N LEU A 84 -15.12 16.61 32.28
CA LEU A 84 -16.11 17.59 32.74
C LEU A 84 -17.56 17.10 32.66
#